data_AF-A0A837NK03-F1
#
_entry.id   AF-A0A837NK03-F1
#
_cell.length_a   1.000
_cell.length_b   1.000
_cell.length_c   1.000
_cell.angle_alpha   90.00
_cell.angle_beta   90.00
_cell.angle_gamma   90.00
#
_symmetry.space_group_name_H-M   'P 1'
#
loop_
_entity.id
_entity.type
_entity.pdbx_description
1 polymer ?
#
loop_
_entity_poly.entity_id
_entity_poly.type
_entity_poly.pdbx_seq_one_letter_code
_entity_poly.pdbx_strand_id
1 'polypeptide(L)'
;MQKNMEHTLNLTMTMILKIGGARSMIAAALAEIAAYRYEAAREKLRQAETELLTAQRLQVRRLIENAKAQRFVHSTLFMNAQSALVNVMGELQMTENLIGAFERWEPEAA
;
A
#
# COMPACT_ATOMS: atom_id res chain seq x y z
N MET A 1 5.02 17.55 -25.39
CA MET A 1 5.03 16.10 -25.09
C MET A 1 5.97 15.73 -23.94
N GLN A 2 7.20 16.24 -23.88
CA GLN A 2 8.21 15.84 -22.89
C GLN A 2 7.83 16.16 -21.42
N LYS A 3 7.26 17.34 -21.15
CA LYS A 3 6.83 17.76 -19.80
C LYS A 3 5.72 16.88 -19.21
N ASN A 4 4.85 16.30 -20.04
CA ASN A 4 3.81 15.37 -19.60
C ASN A 4 4.39 14.01 -19.21
N MET A 5 5.44 13.56 -19.90
CA MET A 5 6.09 12.27 -19.63
C MET A 5 6.85 12.30 -18.30
N GLU A 6 7.55 13.41 -18.03
CA GLU A 6 8.28 13.61 -16.77
C GLU A 6 7.34 13.70 -15.56
N HIS A 7 6.23 14.45 -15.68
CA HIS A 7 5.21 14.51 -14.62
C HIS A 7 4.62 13.12 -14.31
N THR A 8 4.35 12.37 -15.38
CA THR A 8 3.83 11.01 -15.34
C THR A 8 4.82 10.06 -14.65
N LEU A 9 6.11 10.13 -14.99
CA LEU A 9 7.15 9.34 -14.35
C LEU A 9 7.28 9.65 -12.85
N ASN A 10 7.33 10.94 -12.49
CA ASN A 10 7.45 11.37 -11.10
C ASN A 10 6.28 10.92 -10.25
N LEU A 11 5.05 10.99 -10.77
CA LEU A 11 3.86 10.49 -10.07
C LEU A 11 3.96 8.98 -9.83
N THR A 12 4.37 8.21 -10.84
CA THR A 12 4.55 6.76 -10.69
C THR A 12 5.64 6.41 -9.69
N MET A 13 6.77 7.13 -9.70
CA MET A 13 7.85 6.94 -8.74
C MET A 13 7.40 7.25 -7.31
N THR A 14 6.66 8.34 -7.11
CA THR A 14 6.05 8.66 -5.81
C THR A 14 5.13 7.54 -5.33
N MET A 15 4.28 6.99 -6.21
CA MET A 15 3.46 5.81 -5.86
C MET A 15 4.31 4.63 -5.41
N ILE A 16 5.37 4.29 -6.16
CA ILE A 16 6.26 3.17 -5.83
C ILE A 16 6.91 3.37 -4.45
N LEU A 17 7.37 4.60 -4.13
CA LEU A 17 7.95 4.91 -2.82
C LEU A 17 6.92 4.73 -1.69
N LYS A 18 5.69 5.22 -1.88
CA LYS A 18 4.59 5.04 -0.92
C LYS A 18 4.25 3.57 -0.69
N ILE A 19 4.17 2.78 -1.76
CA ILE A 19 3.91 1.34 -1.69
C ILE A 19 5.04 0.62 -0.96
N GLY A 20 6.30 0.93 -1.25
CA GLY A 20 7.47 0.33 -0.59
C GLY A 20 7.55 0.67 0.90
N GLY A 21 7.23 1.92 1.26
CA GLY A 21 7.13 2.36 2.66
C GLY A 21 6.05 1.58 3.42
N ALA A 22 4.85 1.50 2.86
CA ALA A 22 3.76 0.72 3.44
C ALA A 22 4.12 -0.75 3.62
N ARG A 23 4.73 -1.38 2.61
CA ARG A 23 5.15 -2.79 2.68
C ARG A 23 6.17 -3.03 3.81
N SER A 24 7.09 -2.09 4.01
CA SER A 24 8.06 -2.14 5.11
C SER A 24 7.39 -2.03 6.47
N MET A 25 6.37 -1.17 6.60
CA MET A 25 5.57 -1.04 7.83
C MET A 25 4.74 -2.29 8.11
N ILE A 26 4.16 -2.93 7.08
CA ILE A 26 3.44 -4.21 7.21
C ILE A 26 4.40 -5.32 7.69
N ALA A 27 5.59 -5.41 7.11
CA ALA A 27 6.60 -6.37 7.56
C ALA A 27 7.01 -6.13 9.02
N ALA A 28 7.15 -4.86 9.43
CA ALA A 28 7.42 -4.51 10.82
C ALA A 28 6.23 -4.84 11.75
N ALA A 29 4.99 -4.68 11.30
CA ALA A 29 3.81 -5.10 12.05
C ALA A 29 3.80 -6.62 12.27
N LEU A 30 4.13 -7.42 11.26
CA LEU A 30 4.26 -8.87 11.40
C LEU A 30 5.30 -9.27 12.46
N ALA A 31 6.41 -8.52 12.57
CA ALA A 31 7.39 -8.74 13.63
C ALA A 31 6.85 -8.41 15.03
N GLU A 32 6.01 -7.37 15.17
CA GLU A 32 5.34 -7.07 16.44
C GLU A 32 4.29 -8.12 16.80
N ILE A 33 3.55 -8.66 15.81
CA ILE A 33 2.60 -9.78 16.01
C ILE A 33 3.34 -11.00 16.56
N ALA A 34 4.48 -11.36 15.96
CA ALA A 34 5.30 -12.47 16.43
C ALA A 34 5.85 -12.25 17.86
N ALA A 35 5.93 -11.00 18.31
CA ALA A 35 6.34 -10.62 19.66
C ALA A 35 5.15 -10.35 20.61
N TYR A 36 3.92 -10.70 20.21
CA TYR A 36 2.69 -10.50 20.99
C TYR A 36 2.39 -9.03 21.32
N ARG A 37 2.87 -8.08 20.49
CA ARG A 37 2.70 -6.64 20.68
C ARG A 37 1.64 -6.08 19.73
N TYR A 38 0.40 -6.52 19.91
CA TYR A 38 -0.69 -6.25 18.97
C TYR A 38 -0.98 -4.76 18.77
N GLU A 39 -0.97 -3.95 19.83
CA GLU A 39 -1.15 -2.48 19.71
C GLU A 39 -0.06 -1.83 18.85
N ALA A 40 1.21 -2.24 19.03
CA ALA A 40 2.32 -1.75 18.23
C ALA A 40 2.24 -2.22 16.77
N ALA A 41 1.67 -3.40 16.51
CA ALA A 41 1.36 -3.88 15.18
C ALA A 41 0.26 -3.03 14.52
N ARG A 42 -0.85 -2.78 15.23
CA ARG A 42 -1.98 -1.97 14.74
C ARG A 42 -1.56 -0.56 14.34
N GLU A 43 -0.74 0.11 15.16
CA GLU A 43 -0.26 1.45 14.82
C GLU A 43 0.61 1.44 13.55
N LYS A 44 1.45 0.42 13.36
CA LYS A 44 2.23 0.26 12.11
C LYS A 44 1.32 0.02 10.90
N LEU A 45 0.28 -0.80 11.03
CA LEU A 45 -0.69 -1.03 9.95
C LEU A 45 -1.46 0.25 9.60
N ARG A 46 -1.84 1.07 10.59
CA ARG A 46 -2.50 2.37 10.36
C ARG A 46 -1.60 3.35 9.59
N GLN A 47 -0.30 3.34 9.87
CA GLN A 47 0.68 4.12 9.12
C GLN A 47 0.83 3.58 7.68
N ALA A 48 0.89 2.26 7.51
CA ALA A 48 0.94 1.61 6.20
C ALA A 48 -0.30 1.94 5.35
N GLU A 49 -1.49 1.88 5.95
CA GLU A 49 -2.76 2.24 5.32
C GLU A 49 -2.74 3.69 4.83
N THR A 50 -2.22 4.63 5.63
CA THR A 50 -2.10 6.05 5.25
C THR A 50 -1.24 6.24 4.00
N GLU A 51 -0.13 5.51 3.89
CA GLU A 51 0.75 5.52 2.72
C GLU A 51 0.06 4.90 1.49
N LEU A 52 -0.65 3.79 1.67
CA LEU A 52 -1.40 3.10 0.60
C LEU A 52 -2.58 3.94 0.09
N LEU A 53 -3.33 4.59 0.96
CA LEU A 53 -4.40 5.53 0.58
C LEU A 53 -3.85 6.71 -0.23
N THR A 54 -2.63 7.15 0.08
CA THR A 54 -1.95 8.19 -0.70
C THR A 54 -1.57 7.67 -2.09
N ALA A 55 -1.00 6.46 -2.19
CA ALA A 55 -0.71 5.83 -3.48
C ALA A 55 -1.97 5.56 -4.32
N GLN A 56 -3.06 5.10 -3.69
CA GLN A 56 -4.36 4.87 -4.35
C GLN A 56 -4.96 6.16 -4.90
N ARG A 57 -4.88 7.27 -4.15
CA ARG A 57 -5.31 8.59 -4.64
C ARG A 57 -4.54 9.02 -5.89
N LEU A 58 -3.23 8.78 -5.93
CA LEU A 58 -2.40 9.05 -7.11
C LEU A 58 -2.80 8.16 -8.31
N GLN A 59 -3.09 6.88 -8.06
CA GLN A 59 -3.60 5.96 -9.09
C GLN A 59 -4.91 6.49 -9.70
N VAL A 60 -5.90 6.80 -8.86
CA VAL A 60 -7.23 7.26 -9.29
C VAL A 60 -7.12 8.58 -10.05
N ARG A 61 -6.34 9.53 -9.53
CA ARG A 61 -6.09 10.82 -10.19
C ARG A 61 -5.61 10.61 -11.63
N ARG A 62 -4.67 9.70 -11.83
CA ARG A 62 -4.12 9.42 -13.16
C ARG A 62 -5.09 8.69 -14.10
N LEU A 63 -5.91 7.78 -13.58
CA LEU A 63 -6.97 7.16 -14.37
C LEU A 63 -7.96 8.22 -14.88
N ILE A 64 -8.32 9.19 -14.03
CA ILE A 64 -9.19 10.32 -14.41
C ILE A 64 -8.51 11.21 -15.46
N GLU A 65 -7.23 11.55 -15.29
CA GLU A 65 -6.47 12.34 -16.27
C GLU A 65 -6.40 11.67 -17.64
N ASN A 66 -6.12 10.36 -17.68
CA ASN A 66 -6.11 9.58 -18.92
C ASN A 66 -7.48 9.53 -19.59
N ALA A 67 -8.56 9.34 -18.81
CA ALA A 67 -9.93 9.34 -19.32
C ALA A 67 -10.31 10.70 -19.93
N LYS A 68 -9.99 11.81 -19.24
CA LYS A 68 -10.21 13.17 -19.75
C LYS A 68 -9.42 13.47 -21.02
N ALA A 69 -8.18 12.98 -21.08
CA ALA A 69 -7.31 13.19 -22.24
C ALA A 69 -7.67 12.30 -23.44
N GLN A 70 -8.64 11.38 -23.31
CA GLN A 70 -8.94 10.31 -24.29
C GLN A 70 -7.67 9.59 -24.79
N ARG A 71 -6.65 9.53 -23.93
CA ARG A 71 -5.33 8.99 -24.25
C ARG A 71 -4.88 8.17 -23.06
N PHE A 72 -4.97 6.86 -23.20
CA PHE A 72 -4.31 5.93 -22.30
C PHE A 72 -2.84 5.85 -22.71
N VAL A 73 -2.00 6.65 -22.04
CA VAL A 73 -0.55 6.48 -22.18
C VAL A 73 -0.19 5.17 -21.49
N HIS A 74 -0.01 4.11 -22.29
CA HIS A 74 0.47 2.82 -21.81
C HIS A 74 1.86 3.01 -21.21
N SER A 75 1.96 2.86 -19.89
CA SER A 75 3.21 2.90 -19.15
C SER A 75 3.33 1.61 -18.37
N THR A 76 4.25 0.74 -18.79
CA THR A 76 4.54 -0.53 -18.09
C THR A 76 4.88 -0.28 -16.63
N LEU A 77 5.65 0.77 -16.33
CA LEU A 77 5.99 1.13 -14.95
C LEU A 77 4.74 1.47 -14.12
N PHE A 78 3.78 2.21 -14.69
CA PHE A 78 2.54 2.53 -13.99
C PHE A 78 1.68 1.30 -13.76
N MET A 79 1.53 0.43 -14.75
CA MET A 79 0.81 -0.84 -14.59
C MET A 79 1.44 -1.72 -13.50
N ASN A 80 2.78 -1.80 -13.48
CA ASN A 80 3.51 -2.52 -12.43
C ASN A 80 3.28 -1.90 -11.05
N ALA A 81 3.29 -0.57 -10.93
CA ALA A 81 3.00 0.13 -9.68
C ALA A 81 1.56 -0.11 -9.21
N GLN A 82 0.58 -0.13 -10.13
CA GLN A 82 -0.82 -0.46 -9.81
C GLN A 82 -0.97 -1.90 -9.30
N SER A 83 -0.30 -2.87 -9.94
CA SER A 83 -0.31 -4.26 -9.46
C SER A 83 0.33 -4.39 -8.09
N ALA A 84 1.49 -3.74 -7.87
CA ALA A 84 2.15 -3.72 -6.57
C ALA A 84 1.26 -3.11 -5.48
N LEU A 85 0.55 -2.02 -5.78
CA LEU A 85 -0.39 -1.40 -4.83
C LEU A 85 -1.46 -2.39 -4.38
N VAL A 86 -2.13 -3.06 -5.33
CA VAL A 86 -3.19 -4.04 -5.00
C VAL A 86 -2.64 -5.21 -4.18
N ASN A 87 -1.46 -5.72 -4.51
CA ASN A 87 -0.82 -6.79 -3.75
C ASN A 87 -0.53 -6.37 -2.31
N VAL A 88 0.05 -5.18 -2.10
CA VAL A 88 0.39 -4.70 -0.74
C VAL A 88 -0.85 -4.32 0.07
N MET A 89 -1.93 -3.85 -0.57
CA MET A 89 -3.23 -3.69 0.09
C MET A 89 -3.79 -5.05 0.55
N GLY A 90 -3.61 -6.10 -0.24
CA GLY A 90 -3.93 -7.47 0.18
C GLY A 90 -3.09 -7.92 1.37
N GLU A 91 -1.78 -7.64 1.37
CA GLU A 91 -0.88 -7.92 2.50
C GLU A 91 -1.31 -7.20 3.79
N LEU A 92 -1.73 -5.93 3.69
CA LEU A 92 -2.31 -5.17 4.80
C LEU A 92 -3.52 -5.91 5.39
N GLN A 93 -4.51 -6.20 4.55
CA GLN A 93 -5.76 -6.85 4.99
C GLN A 93 -5.51 -8.23 5.62
N MET A 94 -4.60 -9.02 5.02
CA MET A 94 -4.20 -10.31 5.57
C MET A 94 -3.55 -10.16 6.95
N THR A 95 -2.70 -9.15 7.12
CA THR A 95 -2.01 -8.90 8.39
C THR A 95 -2.98 -8.44 9.49
N GLU A 96 -3.97 -7.59 9.16
CA GLU A 96 -5.04 -7.22 10.08
C GLU A 96 -5.86 -8.42 10.55
N ASN A 97 -6.23 -9.31 9.60
CA ASN A 97 -6.95 -10.53 9.93
C ASN A 97 -6.12 -11.48 10.80
N LEU A 98 -4.80 -11.53 10.56
CA LEU A 98 -3.84 -12.27 11.38
C LEU A 98 -3.81 -11.78 12.83
N ILE A 99 -3.78 -10.46 13.06
CA ILE A 99 -3.88 -9.89 14.44
C ILE A 99 -5.13 -10.41 15.12
N GLY A 100 -6.29 -10.28 14.48
CA GLY A 100 -7.56 -10.71 15.06
C GLY A 100 -7.65 -12.22 15.29
N ALA A 101 -6.95 -13.04 14.49
CA ALA A 101 -6.86 -14.47 14.70
C ALA A 101 -6.00 -14.82 15.94
N PHE A 102 -4.84 -14.18 16.10
CA PHE A 102 -3.95 -14.41 17.23
C PHE A 102 -4.53 -13.92 18.56
N GLU A 103 -5.16 -12.74 18.59
CA GLU A 103 -5.84 -12.21 19.78
C GLU A 103 -6.98 -13.13 20.27
N ARG A 104 -7.65 -13.84 19.37
CA ARG A 104 -8.71 -14.81 19.72
C ARG A 104 -8.17 -16.19 20.09
N TRP A 105 -6.98 -16.53 19.59
CA TRP A 105 -6.36 -17.83 19.84
C TRP A 105 -5.65 -17.87 21.18
N GLU A 106 -5.17 -16.74 21.71
CA GLU A 106 -4.63 -16.67 23.07
C GLU A 106 -5.67 -17.16 24.08
N PRO A 107 -5.49 -18.36 24.66
CA PRO A 107 -6.32 -18.79 25.77
C PRO A 107 -6.05 -17.81 26.91
N GLU A 108 -7.10 -17.42 27.65
CA GLU A 108 -6.93 -16.75 28.94
C GLU A 108 -5.79 -17.44 29.68
N ALA A 109 -4.74 -16.68 30.01
CA ALA A 109 -3.48 -17.18 30.54
C ALA A 109 -3.68 -18.37 31.49
N ALA A 110 -3.21 -19.54 31.07
CA ALA A 110 -3.11 -20.73 31.92
C ALA A 110 -2.06 -20.54 33.02
#